data_AF-A0A242C1V8-F1
#
_entry.id   AF-A0A242C1V8-F1
#
_cell.length_a   1.000
_cell.length_b   1.000
_cell.length_c   1.000
_cell.angle_alpha   90.00
_cell.angle_beta   90.00
_cell.angle_gamma   90.00
#
_symmetry.space_group_name_H-M   'P 1'
#
loop_
_entity.id
_entity.type
_entity.pdbx_description
1 polymer ?
#
loop_
_entity_poly.entity_id
_entity_poly.type
_entity_poly.pdbx_seq_one_letter_code
_entity_poly.pdbx_strand_id
1 'polypeptide(L)' 'MFTKIAMKKYVKNKVKQTFVKAHVTIPQVVLNKLSNELYSQFEKFSDKEQEKLLFSEDLVINLWNKHMDKINKEMLDEM' A
#
# COMPACT_ATOMS: atom_id res chain seq x y z
N MET A 1 -9.38 13.23 -14.21
CA MET A 1 -8.70 11.94 -13.99
C MET A 1 -7.31 12.21 -13.44
N PHE A 2 -6.89 11.58 -12.34
CA PHE A 2 -5.52 11.74 -11.81
C PHE A 2 -4.52 11.04 -12.75
N THR A 3 -3.32 11.61 -12.92
CA THR A 3 -2.25 10.93 -13.64
C THR A 3 -1.70 9.76 -12.81
N LYS A 4 -1.18 8.72 -13.47
CA LYS A 4 -0.52 7.59 -12.78
C LYS A 4 0.58 8.06 -11.81
N ILE A 5 1.32 9.11 -12.19
CA ILE A 5 2.37 9.70 -11.34
C ILE A 5 1.76 10.35 -10.08
N ALA A 6 0.66 11.09 -10.23
CA ALA A 6 -0.03 11.72 -9.11
C ALA A 6 -0.60 10.67 -8.14
N MET A 7 -1.25 9.62 -8.66
CA MET A 7 -1.77 8.51 -7.87
C MET A 7 -0.65 7.81 -7.09
N LYS A 8 0.45 7.48 -7.76
CA LYS A 8 1.64 6.87 -7.14
C LYS A 8 2.20 7.71 -6.00
N LYS A 9 2.36 9.01 -6.21
CA LYS A 9 2.86 9.92 -5.18
C LYS A 9 1.90 9.99 -3.99
N TYR A 10 0.60 10.09 -4.27
CA TYR A 10 -0.45 10.17 -3.25
C TYR A 10 -0.48 8.91 -2.38
N VAL A 11 -0.61 7.72 -2.97
CA VAL A 11 -0.74 6.45 -2.24
C VAL A 11 0.48 6.21 -1.35
N LYS A 12 1.70 6.37 -1.90
CA LYS A 12 2.94 6.22 -1.13
C LYS A 12 3.02 7.19 0.04
N ASN A 13 2.62 8.44 -0.17
CA ASN A 13 2.62 9.42 0.91
C ASN A 13 1.60 9.09 2.00
N LYS A 14 0.38 8.64 1.62
CA LYS A 14 -0.66 8.22 2.57
C LYS A 14 -0.17 7.06 3.43
N VAL A 15 0.42 6.02 2.81
CA VAL A 15 1.03 4.89 3.52
C VAL A 15 2.08 5.38 4.53
N LYS A 16 3.05 6.20 4.08
CA LYS A 16 4.11 6.72 4.95
C LYS A 16 3.54 7.49 6.14
N GLN A 17 2.56 8.35 5.90
CA GLN A 17 1.94 9.13 6.96
C GLN A 17 1.21 8.26 7.97
N THR A 18 0.55 7.16 7.55
CA THR A 18 -0.12 6.24 8.48
C THR A 18 0.87 5.65 9.48
N PHE A 19 2.02 5.16 9.03
CA PHE A 19 3.04 4.58 9.92
C PHE A 19 3.72 5.65 10.80
N VAL A 20 4.01 6.83 10.26
CA VAL A 20 4.59 7.93 11.06
C VAL A 20 3.62 8.38 12.16
N LYS A 21 2.32 8.51 11.85
CA LYS A 21 1.29 8.89 12.82
C LYS A 21 1.03 7.82 13.89
N ALA A 22 1.23 6.55 13.55
CA ALA A 22 1.15 5.46 14.51
C ALA A 22 2.36 5.38 15.46
N HIS A 23 3.29 6.36 15.43
CA HIS A 23 4.49 6.42 16.27
C HIS A 23 5.36 5.14 16.21
N VAL A 24 5.33 4.43 15.09
CA VAL A 24 6.09 3.20 14.93
C VAL A 24 7.55 3.55 14.65
N THR A 25 8.48 3.02 15.45
CA THR A 25 9.93 3.20 15.24
C THR A 25 10.40 2.31 14.10
N ILE A 26 10.13 2.73 12.87
CA ILE A 26 10.53 2.02 11.64
C ILE A 26 11.64 2.80 10.94
N PRO A 27 12.77 2.16 10.55
CA PRO A 27 13.78 2.81 9.74
C PRO A 27 13.21 3.35 8.42
N GLN A 28 13.62 4.57 8.01
CA GLN A 28 13.09 5.23 6.81
C GLN A 28 13.25 4.36 5.54
N VAL A 29 14.33 3.58 5.45
CA VAL A 29 14.58 2.65 4.34
C VAL A 29 13.50 1.56 4.27
N VAL A 30 13.11 1.00 5.41
CA VAL A 30 12.05 -0.02 5.51
C VAL A 30 10.70 0.60 5.14
N LEU A 31 10.40 1.78 5.67
CA LEU A 31 9.16 2.50 5.34
C LEU A 31 9.06 2.83 3.85
N ASN A 32 10.17 3.20 3.21
CA ASN A 32 10.21 3.45 1.77
C ASN A 32 9.93 2.18 0.97
N LYS A 33 10.55 1.05 1.32
CA LYS A 33 10.29 -0.26 0.69
C LYS A 33 8.82 -0.66 0.83
N LEU A 34 8.29 -0.63 2.05
CA LEU A 34 6.90 -0.96 2.32
C LEU A 34 5.93 -0.08 1.53
N SER A 35 6.18 1.23 1.43
CA SER A 35 5.34 2.12 0.63
C SER A 35 5.34 1.75 -0.86
N ASN A 36 6.44 1.23 -1.39
CA ASN A 36 6.51 0.75 -2.77
C ASN A 36 5.73 -0.55 -2.94
N GLU A 37 5.86 -1.48 -1.99
CA GLU A 37 5.17 -2.77 -2.02
C GLU A 37 3.66 -2.59 -1.90
N LEU A 38 3.18 -1.75 -0.98
CA LEU A 38 1.75 -1.45 -0.85
C LEU A 38 1.22 -0.74 -2.10
N TYR A 39 1.99 0.15 -2.72
CA TYR A 39 1.60 0.72 -4.02
C TYR A 39 1.53 -0.36 -5.12
N SER A 40 2.43 -1.35 -5.14
CA SER A 40 2.31 -2.46 -6.10
C SER A 40 1.04 -3.29 -5.91
N GLN A 41 0.49 -3.36 -4.68
CA GLN A 41 -0.81 -3.98 -4.44
C GLN A 41 -1.96 -3.10 -4.93
N PHE A 42 -1.81 -1.77 -4.84
CA PHE A 42 -2.76 -0.80 -5.38
C PHE A 42 -2.91 -0.93 -6.90
N GLU A 43 -1.79 -1.10 -7.62
CA GLU A 43 -1.79 -1.26 -9.08
C GLU A 43 -2.49 -2.54 -9.57
N LYS A 44 -2.73 -3.51 -8.68
CA LYS A 44 -3.43 -4.76 -9.02
C LYS A 44 -4.95 -4.65 -8.92
N PHE A 45 -5.49 -3.55 -8.40
CA PHE A 45 -6.93 -3.28 -8.45
C PHE A 45 -7.32 -2.78 -9.84
N SER A 46 -8.58 -3.02 -10.24
CA SER A 46 -9.13 -2.40 -11.44
C SER A 46 -9.18 -0.87 -11.30
N ASP A 47 -9.19 -0.13 -12.41
CA ASP A 47 -9.23 1.34 -12.38
C ASP A 47 -10.42 1.87 -11.55
N LYS A 48 -11.58 1.22 -11.63
CA LYS A 48 -12.78 1.58 -10.86
C LYS A 48 -12.62 1.35 -9.36
N GLU A 49 -11.92 0.28 -8.96
CA GLU A 49 -11.58 0.02 -7.57
C GLU A 49 -10.52 0.99 -7.06
N GLN A 50 -9.52 1.30 -7.88
CA GLN A 50 -8.50 2.30 -7.56
C GLN A 50 -9.13 3.67 -7.30
N GLU A 51 -10.06 4.13 -8.16
CA GLU A 51 -10.76 5.40 -7.97
C GLU A 51 -11.58 5.44 -6.67
N LYS A 52 -12.28 4.35 -6.35
CA LYS A 52 -13.05 4.24 -5.09
C LYS A 52 -12.14 4.24 -3.86
N LEU A 53 -11.02 3.52 -3.93
CA LEU A 53 -10.14 3.30 -2.79
C LEU A 53 -9.20 4.48 -2.54
N LEU A 54 -8.84 5.25 -3.58
CA LEU A 54 -7.81 6.30 -3.52
C LEU A 54 -8.06 7.32 -2.40
N PHE A 55 -9.31 7.68 -2.13
CA PHE A 55 -9.67 8.64 -1.08
C PHE A 55 -10.32 8.00 0.15
N SER A 56 -10.43 6.67 0.16
CA SER A 56 -10.96 5.96 1.32
C SER A 56 -9.99 6.04 2.51
N GLU A 57 -10.55 6.11 3.71
CA GLU A 57 -9.80 5.95 4.96
C GLU A 57 -9.18 4.54 5.06
N ASP A 58 -9.84 3.56 4.45
CA ASP A 58 -9.43 2.15 4.45
C ASP A 58 -8.35 1.81 3.41
N LEU A 59 -7.84 2.82 2.66
CA LEU A 59 -6.83 2.58 1.63
C LEU A 59 -5.65 1.77 2.18
N VAL A 60 -5.06 2.20 3.30
CA VAL A 60 -3.82 1.58 3.81
C VAL A 60 -4.08 0.18 4.35
N ILE A 61 -5.19 -0.04 5.06
CA ILE A 61 -5.51 -1.37 5.62
C ILE A 61 -5.83 -2.38 4.51
N ASN A 62 -6.54 -1.97 3.46
CA ASN A 62 -6.83 -2.84 2.32
C ASN A 62 -5.56 -3.23 1.55
N LEU A 63 -4.64 -2.27 1.35
CA LEU A 63 -3.33 -2.58 0.75
C LEU A 63 -2.52 -3.52 1.63
N TRP A 64 -2.54 -3.31 2.94
CA TRP A 64 -1.83 -4.14 3.91
C TRP A 64 -2.34 -5.59 3.91
N ASN A 65 -3.65 -5.78 4.02
CA ASN A 65 -4.26 -7.11 4.01
C ASN A 65 -3.87 -7.88 2.75
N LYS A 66 -3.98 -7.23 1.59
CA LYS A 66 -3.62 -7.84 0.31
C LYS A 66 -2.12 -8.16 0.18
N HIS A 67 -1.27 -7.38 0.83
CA HIS A 67 0.17 -7.68 0.93
C HIS A 67 0.43 -8.89 1.82
N MET A 68 -0.24 -8.97 2.98
CA MET A 68 -0.15 -10.12 3.89
C MET A 68 -0.70 -11.40 3.29
N ASP A 69 -1.82 -11.35 2.56
CA ASP A 69 -2.36 -12.51 1.84
C ASP A 69 -1.36 -13.08 0.84
N LYS A 70 -0.64 -12.19 0.12
CA LYS A 70 0.44 -12.60 -0.79
C LYS A 70 1.57 -13.30 -0.04
N ILE A 71 2.07 -12.69 1.05
CA ILE A 71 3.16 -13.26 1.86
C ILE A 71 2.74 -14.62 2.43
N ASN A 72 1.55 -14.70 3.02
CA ASN A 72 1.03 -15.93 3.61
C ASN A 72 0.92 -17.04 2.58
N LYS A 73 0.45 -16.72 1.36
CA LYS A 73 0.40 -17.68 0.26
C LYS A 73 1.80 -18.15 -0.15
N GLU A 74 2.72 -17.21 -0.37
CA GLU A 74 4.11 -17.54 -0.75
C GLU A 74 4.80 -18.41 0.31
N MET A 75 4.57 -18.14 1.60
CA MET A 75 5.10 -18.97 2.69
C MET A 75 4.49 -20.37 2.75
N LEU A 76 3.20 -20.51 2.42
CA LEU A 76 2.52 -21.82 2.37
C LEU A 76 2.98 -22.65 1.18
N ASP A 77 3.29 -22.01 0.05
CA ASP A 77 3.81 -22.68 -1.16
C ASP A 77 5.30 -23.09 -1.01
N GLU A 78 6.02 -22.55 -0.01
CA GLU A 78 7.41 -22.88 0.33
C GLU A 78 7.55 -24.06 1.33
N MET A 79 6.44 -24.57 1.89
CA MET A 79 6.40 -25.76 2.78
C MET A 79 6.04 -27.05 2.04
#